data_AF-A0A336KTB0-F1
#
_entry.id   AF-A0A336KTB0-F1
#
_cell.length_a   1.000
_cell.length_b   1.000
_cell.length_c   1.000
_cell.angle_alpha   90.00
_cell.angle_beta   90.00
_cell.angle_gamma   90.00
#
_symmetry.space_group_name_H-M   'P 1'
#
loop_
_entity.id
_entity.type
_entity.pdbx_description
1 polymer ?
#
loop_
_entity_poly.entity_id
_entity_poly.type
_entity_poly.pdbx_seq_one_letter_code
_entity_poly.pdbx_strand_id
1 'polypeptide(L)'
;MSISNCHSIEIISIINIFITTLLFTTTSITHVNAQNDYVLDLRFQSLQTLNEDSLRNKTTYINIDVSHNNLEFISPHLLEKLQNLKELRMDMNPNFRIRKVEAFLHSKSLNLLSCSGCGFNEILSKSFNGLPALKTLDLSSNSIKSISGDAFRENPGLTFVNLSDNSLISLQADTFKLNQELLVLDLSRNQNLSSTPGKTFIENEKLETLFLGGCNFEVIDDMTFKDLPNLKEIYLQNNLIHEIDPNAFQLNPLLVNISFENNQLEKFPLSIVTDNIKNLCLDQNNFKLTRGYVRLYYKLEKQGLLKDNLTTICENRNETLKFQWLATKYQFKVSQAGISNAFISTYLLAILVAEGLIVFFLIFYFMKMKKKIKLEDFSQTILNENRIYKIMKRD
;
A
#
# COMPACT_ATOMS: atom_id res chain seq x y z
N MET A 1 38.68 26.05 14.26
CA MET A 1 37.54 25.30 14.82
C MET A 1 36.74 24.76 13.65
N SER A 2 36.36 23.50 13.51
CA SER A 2 36.60 22.24 14.20
C SER A 2 36.07 21.16 13.25
N ILE A 3 36.84 20.10 13.03
CA ILE A 3 36.54 18.96 12.16
C ILE A 3 35.42 18.10 12.78
N SER A 4 34.47 17.60 11.98
CA SER A 4 33.88 16.26 12.19
C SER A 4 33.15 15.71 10.96
N ASN A 5 33.88 14.88 10.21
CA ASN A 5 33.46 13.64 9.54
C ASN A 5 32.21 13.64 8.64
N CYS A 6 32.42 13.94 7.35
CA CYS A 6 31.71 13.27 6.26
C CYS A 6 32.75 12.42 5.50
N HIS A 7 32.67 11.09 5.62
CA HIS A 7 33.35 10.21 4.67
C HIS A 7 32.64 10.33 3.32
N SER A 8 33.34 10.93 2.36
CA SER A 8 32.91 11.12 0.98
C SER A 8 32.81 9.77 0.27
N ILE A 9 31.59 9.38 -0.11
CA ILE A 9 31.33 8.30 -1.06
C ILE A 9 31.59 8.88 -2.45
N GLU A 10 32.75 8.61 -3.05
CA GLU A 10 33.03 8.94 -4.44
C GLU A 10 32.57 7.79 -5.35
N ILE A 11 31.54 8.06 -6.16
CA ILE A 11 31.02 7.14 -7.19
C ILE A 11 31.96 7.20 -8.40
N ILE A 12 32.71 6.14 -8.67
CA ILE A 12 33.44 6.00 -9.93
C ILE A 12 32.44 5.55 -11.00
N SER A 13 31.81 6.50 -11.68
CA SER A 13 31.03 6.23 -12.89
C SER A 13 32.00 6.10 -14.07
N ILE A 14 32.08 4.92 -14.70
CA ILE A 14 32.72 4.78 -16.01
C ILE A 14 31.76 5.40 -17.04
N ILE A 15 31.80 6.72 -17.16
CA ILE A 15 30.99 7.47 -18.12
C ILE A 15 31.50 7.14 -19.53
N ASN A 16 30.66 6.47 -20.33
CA ASN A 16 30.63 6.49 -21.80
C ASN A 16 31.96 6.76 -22.50
N ILE A 17 32.83 5.76 -22.59
CA ILE A 17 33.83 5.70 -23.65
C ILE A 17 33.33 4.71 -24.68
N PHE A 18 32.90 5.24 -25.83
CA PHE A 18 32.72 4.47 -27.07
C PHE A 18 34.04 3.73 -27.37
N ILE A 19 34.15 2.44 -27.02
CA ILE A 19 35.23 1.59 -27.53
C ILE A 19 34.78 1.01 -28.87
N THR A 20 34.68 1.87 -29.89
CA THR A 20 34.77 1.44 -31.29
C THR A 20 36.24 1.29 -31.64
N THR A 21 36.85 0.18 -31.22
CA THR A 21 37.96 -0.55 -31.89
C THR A 21 38.62 -1.50 -30.90
N LEU A 22 38.04 -2.68 -30.71
CA LEU A 22 38.81 -3.89 -30.45
C LEU A 22 37.99 -5.09 -30.91
N LEU A 23 38.16 -5.44 -32.18
CA LEU A 23 37.85 -6.79 -32.64
C LEU A 23 38.74 -7.75 -31.84
N PHE A 24 38.15 -8.58 -31.01
CA PHE A 24 38.16 -10.05 -31.09
C PHE A 24 37.18 -10.60 -30.04
N THR A 25 36.14 -11.27 -30.53
CA THR A 25 35.32 -12.33 -29.88
C THR A 25 35.42 -12.47 -28.35
N THR A 26 34.29 -12.30 -27.65
CA THR A 26 34.04 -12.32 -26.18
C THR A 26 34.09 -10.94 -25.52
N THR A 27 32.92 -10.32 -25.33
CA THR A 27 32.74 -9.07 -24.59
C THR A 27 32.82 -9.33 -23.08
N SER A 28 34.04 -9.54 -22.59
CA SER A 28 34.40 -9.62 -21.17
C SER A 28 35.21 -8.37 -20.81
N ILE A 29 34.77 -7.59 -19.81
CA ILE A 29 35.58 -6.50 -19.26
C ILE A 29 36.84 -7.11 -18.65
N THR A 30 38.01 -6.70 -19.13
CA THR A 30 39.26 -7.21 -18.57
C THR A 30 39.81 -6.33 -17.45
N HIS A 31 39.46 -5.05 -17.35
CA HIS A 31 40.13 -4.15 -16.38
C HIS A 31 39.27 -2.96 -15.95
N VAL A 32 38.99 -2.86 -14.64
CA VAL A 32 38.52 -1.63 -13.98
C VAL A 32 39.46 -1.31 -12.82
N ASN A 33 40.03 -0.11 -12.82
CA ASN A 33 40.98 0.37 -11.82
C ASN A 33 40.22 1.31 -10.85
N ALA A 34 39.80 0.81 -9.68
CA ALA A 34 39.17 1.63 -8.65
C ALA A 34 40.25 2.09 -7.65
N GLN A 35 40.32 3.39 -7.37
CA GLN A 35 41.24 3.96 -6.37
C GLN A 35 40.58 4.21 -5.01
N ASN A 36 39.29 3.90 -4.83
CA ASN A 36 38.53 4.05 -3.56
C ASN A 36 37.59 2.84 -3.33
N ASP A 37 38.11 1.84 -2.60
CA ASP A 37 37.84 0.40 -2.63
C ASP A 37 36.53 -0.15 -1.99
N TYR A 38 35.34 0.45 -2.19
CA TYR A 38 34.09 -0.12 -1.61
C TYR A 38 32.89 -0.25 -2.55
N VAL A 39 32.76 0.62 -3.56
CA VAL A 39 31.61 0.63 -4.48
C VAL A 39 32.12 0.49 -5.91
N LEU A 40 31.59 -0.47 -6.66
CA LEU A 40 31.90 -0.70 -8.06
C LEU A 40 30.65 -0.45 -8.91
N ASP A 41 30.68 0.62 -9.70
CA ASP A 41 29.60 0.99 -10.62
C ASP A 41 29.99 0.63 -12.06
N LEU A 42 29.28 -0.36 -12.61
CA LEU A 42 29.42 -0.88 -13.96
C LEU A 42 28.11 -0.74 -14.74
N ARG A 43 27.29 0.27 -14.43
CA ARG A 43 26.03 0.49 -15.15
C ARG A 43 26.27 0.93 -16.60
N PHE A 44 25.36 0.55 -17.50
CA PHE A 44 25.38 0.98 -18.90
C PHE A 44 26.66 0.61 -19.68
N GLN A 45 27.31 -0.50 -19.33
CA GLN A 45 28.57 -0.95 -19.95
C GLN A 45 28.36 -2.02 -21.04
N SER A 46 27.11 -2.31 -21.42
CA SER A 46 26.75 -3.39 -22.36
C SER A 46 27.31 -4.77 -21.97
N LEU A 47 27.47 -5.01 -20.67
CA LEU A 47 28.01 -6.27 -20.15
C LEU A 47 27.10 -7.44 -20.49
N GLN A 48 27.67 -8.55 -20.98
CA GLN A 48 26.94 -9.81 -21.19
C GLN A 48 27.23 -10.84 -20.10
N THR A 49 28.42 -10.80 -19.51
CA THR A 49 28.87 -11.80 -18.56
C THR A 49 29.66 -11.13 -17.45
N LEU A 50 29.57 -11.67 -16.24
CA LEU A 50 30.43 -11.29 -15.13
C LEU A 50 31.00 -12.56 -14.49
N ASN A 51 32.32 -12.70 -14.51
CA ASN A 51 33.04 -13.89 -14.06
C ASN A 51 34.18 -13.54 -13.09
N GLU A 52 34.84 -14.56 -12.56
CA GLU A 52 35.94 -14.43 -11.60
C GLU A 52 37.06 -13.55 -12.13
N ASP A 53 37.33 -13.56 -13.43
CA ASP A 53 38.46 -12.81 -14.00
C ASP A 53 38.12 -11.33 -14.26
N SER A 54 36.84 -10.96 -14.14
CA SER A 54 36.36 -9.60 -14.41
C SER A 54 36.72 -8.58 -13.32
N LEU A 55 36.98 -9.03 -12.08
CA LEU A 55 37.18 -8.16 -10.91
C LEU A 55 38.59 -8.30 -10.30
N ARG A 56 39.34 -7.20 -10.24
CA ARG A 56 40.63 -7.11 -9.53
C ARG A 56 40.38 -6.90 -8.03
N ASN A 57 41.18 -7.49 -7.14
CA ASN A 57 41.07 -7.32 -5.68
C ASN A 57 39.67 -7.63 -5.09
N LYS A 58 39.19 -8.86 -5.31
CA LYS A 58 37.88 -9.41 -4.91
C LYS A 58 37.47 -9.20 -3.44
N THR A 59 38.42 -8.99 -2.54
CA THR A 59 38.12 -8.86 -1.10
C THR A 59 37.70 -7.44 -0.68
N THR A 60 37.72 -6.46 -1.56
CA THR A 60 37.52 -5.05 -1.20
C THR A 60 36.09 -4.56 -1.39
N TYR A 61 35.40 -5.03 -2.43
CA TYR A 61 34.07 -4.53 -2.81
C TYR A 61 33.00 -4.84 -1.75
N ILE A 62 32.25 -3.79 -1.37
CA ILE A 62 31.08 -3.84 -0.51
C ILE A 62 29.81 -3.73 -1.35
N ASN A 63 29.79 -2.87 -2.35
CA ASN A 63 28.65 -2.68 -3.25
C ASN A 63 29.07 -2.87 -4.69
N ILE A 64 28.29 -3.61 -5.47
CA ILE A 64 28.46 -3.76 -6.91
C ILE A 64 27.15 -3.41 -7.59
N ASP A 65 27.20 -2.53 -8.57
CA ASP A 65 26.08 -2.17 -9.42
C ASP A 65 26.41 -2.49 -10.88
N VAL A 66 25.71 -3.48 -11.45
CA VAL A 66 25.80 -3.90 -12.85
C VAL A 66 24.47 -3.69 -13.56
N SER A 67 23.66 -2.74 -13.09
CA SER A 67 22.34 -2.47 -13.65
C SER A 67 22.41 -1.86 -15.05
N HIS A 68 21.32 -1.98 -15.82
CA HIS A 68 21.23 -1.48 -17.20
C HIS A 68 22.34 -2.01 -18.12
N ASN A 69 22.58 -3.31 -18.06
CA ASN A 69 23.48 -4.02 -18.96
C ASN A 69 22.69 -5.03 -19.79
N ASN A 70 23.40 -5.95 -20.45
CA ASN A 70 22.80 -7.06 -21.18
C ASN A 70 23.23 -8.40 -20.56
N LEU A 71 23.34 -8.46 -19.23
CA LEU A 71 23.90 -9.62 -18.54
C LEU A 71 23.03 -10.84 -18.82
N GLU A 72 23.65 -11.90 -19.33
CA GLU A 72 23.02 -13.19 -19.56
C GLU A 72 23.27 -14.15 -18.38
N PHE A 73 24.44 -14.05 -17.76
CA PHE A 73 24.80 -14.82 -16.57
C PHE A 73 25.86 -14.12 -15.71
N ILE A 74 25.82 -14.41 -14.41
CA ILE A 74 26.89 -14.14 -13.44
C ILE A 74 27.43 -15.50 -12.99
N SER A 75 28.75 -15.68 -12.92
CA SER A 75 29.32 -16.91 -12.37
C SER A 75 28.88 -17.09 -10.90
N PRO A 76 28.27 -18.22 -10.51
CA PRO A 76 27.81 -18.44 -9.13
C PRO A 76 28.95 -18.31 -8.10
N HIS A 77 30.18 -18.71 -8.46
CA HIS A 77 31.36 -18.69 -7.58
C HIS A 77 32.09 -17.35 -7.54
N LEU A 78 31.70 -16.38 -8.40
CA LEU A 78 32.27 -15.04 -8.34
C LEU A 78 32.01 -14.42 -6.96
N LEU A 79 30.75 -14.45 -6.53
CA LEU A 79 30.32 -13.79 -5.30
C LEU A 79 30.85 -14.49 -4.03
N GLU A 80 31.22 -15.77 -4.09
CA GLU A 80 31.82 -16.48 -2.96
C GLU A 80 33.17 -15.88 -2.56
N LYS A 81 33.91 -15.34 -3.55
CA LYS A 81 35.21 -14.71 -3.33
C LYS A 81 35.08 -13.27 -2.80
N LEU A 82 33.89 -12.67 -2.92
CA LEU A 82 33.60 -11.30 -2.48
C LEU A 82 33.12 -11.28 -1.03
N GLN A 83 34.04 -11.54 -0.10
CA GLN A 83 33.71 -11.76 1.33
C GLN A 83 33.08 -10.56 2.05
N ASN A 84 33.27 -9.35 1.51
CA ASN A 84 32.75 -8.11 2.09
C ASN A 84 31.52 -7.57 1.34
N LEU A 85 31.05 -8.25 0.29
CA LEU A 85 29.93 -7.79 -0.54
C LEU A 85 28.65 -7.75 0.28
N LYS A 86 28.04 -6.57 0.41
CA LYS A 86 26.75 -6.32 1.08
C LYS A 86 25.63 -6.03 0.11
N GLU A 87 25.94 -5.45 -1.04
CA GLU A 87 24.95 -5.00 -2.00
C GLU A 87 25.32 -5.42 -3.41
N LEU A 88 24.36 -6.03 -4.11
CA LEU A 88 24.45 -6.32 -5.53
C LEU A 88 23.18 -5.80 -6.21
N ARG A 89 23.33 -4.82 -7.09
CA ARG A 89 22.28 -4.39 -8.02
C ARG A 89 22.59 -4.90 -9.41
N MET A 90 21.61 -5.54 -10.02
CA MET A 90 21.68 -6.05 -11.38
C MET A 90 20.39 -5.76 -12.13
N ASP A 91 19.75 -4.63 -11.82
CA ASP A 91 18.47 -4.24 -12.39
C ASP A 91 18.58 -4.03 -13.90
N MET A 92 17.48 -4.19 -14.63
CA MET A 92 17.40 -3.90 -16.06
C MET A 92 18.45 -4.68 -16.88
N ASN A 93 18.55 -5.99 -16.60
CA ASN A 93 19.32 -6.97 -17.39
C ASN A 93 18.34 -7.97 -18.03
N PRO A 94 17.62 -7.60 -19.10
CA PRO A 94 16.45 -8.34 -19.60
C PRO A 94 16.77 -9.71 -20.18
N ASN A 95 18.03 -9.98 -20.49
CA ASN A 95 18.49 -11.26 -21.02
C ASN A 95 19.06 -12.20 -19.95
N PHE A 96 18.96 -11.84 -18.67
CA PHE A 96 19.52 -12.62 -17.58
C PHE A 96 18.76 -13.95 -17.43
N ARG A 97 19.51 -15.06 -17.35
CA ARG A 97 18.93 -16.41 -17.23
C ARG A 97 19.39 -17.10 -15.95
N ILE A 98 18.43 -17.52 -15.13
CA ILE A 98 18.70 -18.44 -14.01
C ILE A 98 19.05 -19.81 -14.59
N ARG A 99 20.28 -20.28 -14.35
CA ARG A 99 20.69 -21.64 -14.71
C ARG A 99 20.08 -22.64 -13.72
N LYS A 100 19.28 -23.57 -14.22
CA LYS A 100 18.35 -24.46 -13.48
C LYS A 100 18.94 -25.47 -12.47
N VAL A 101 20.23 -25.39 -12.13
CA VAL A 101 20.90 -26.51 -11.44
C VAL A 101 21.18 -26.24 -9.96
N GLU A 102 21.36 -24.99 -9.53
CA GLU A 102 21.69 -24.61 -8.14
C GLU A 102 21.19 -23.19 -7.80
N ALA A 103 21.47 -22.69 -6.59
CA ALA A 103 21.26 -21.26 -6.30
C ALA A 103 22.05 -20.42 -7.32
N PHE A 104 21.41 -19.41 -7.90
CA PHE A 104 22.03 -18.68 -9.02
C PHE A 104 23.16 -17.75 -8.57
N LEU A 105 23.26 -17.49 -7.27
CA LEU A 105 24.30 -16.72 -6.62
C LEU A 105 24.67 -17.34 -5.27
N HIS A 106 25.96 -17.33 -4.93
CA HIS A 106 26.47 -17.78 -3.63
C HIS A 106 27.25 -16.67 -2.94
N SER A 107 26.72 -16.12 -1.85
CA SER A 107 27.39 -15.10 -1.05
C SER A 107 26.95 -15.17 0.42
N LYS A 108 27.93 -15.34 1.30
CA LYS A 108 27.69 -15.40 2.76
C LYS A 108 27.45 -14.03 3.38
N SER A 109 27.80 -12.95 2.67
CA SER A 109 27.81 -11.59 3.20
C SER A 109 26.74 -10.70 2.60
N LEU A 110 26.11 -11.08 1.48
CA LEU A 110 25.17 -10.25 0.74
C LEU A 110 23.89 -10.01 1.53
N ASN A 111 23.57 -8.74 1.76
CA ASN A 111 22.39 -8.31 2.50
C ASN A 111 21.28 -7.81 1.56
N LEU A 112 21.64 -7.17 0.44
CA LEU A 112 20.71 -6.62 -0.54
C LEU A 112 21.00 -7.20 -1.91
N LEU A 113 19.97 -7.77 -2.53
CA LEU A 113 19.96 -8.18 -3.92
C LEU A 113 18.82 -7.47 -4.66
N SER A 114 19.16 -6.71 -5.70
CA SER A 114 18.19 -6.08 -6.60
C SER A 114 18.33 -6.65 -7.99
N CYS A 115 17.26 -7.26 -8.49
CA CYS A 115 17.16 -7.84 -9.82
C CYS A 115 15.84 -7.43 -10.51
N SER A 116 15.49 -6.15 -10.38
CA SER A 116 14.31 -5.57 -11.00
C SER A 116 14.46 -5.54 -12.52
N GLY A 117 13.43 -5.83 -13.31
CA GLY A 117 13.53 -5.73 -14.77
C GLY A 117 14.50 -6.72 -15.44
N CYS A 118 14.70 -7.91 -14.85
CA CYS A 118 15.60 -8.95 -15.39
C CYS A 118 14.90 -10.00 -16.27
N GLY A 119 13.58 -9.92 -16.42
CA GLY A 119 12.80 -10.85 -17.24
C GLY A 119 12.48 -12.19 -16.58
N PHE A 120 12.53 -12.28 -15.24
CA PHE A 120 12.16 -13.52 -14.54
C PHE A 120 10.68 -13.85 -14.75
N ASN A 121 10.39 -15.12 -15.08
CA ASN A 121 9.02 -15.62 -15.27
C ASN A 121 8.53 -16.49 -14.11
N GLU A 122 9.44 -17.11 -13.38
CA GLU A 122 9.16 -18.00 -12.25
C GLU A 122 10.32 -17.91 -11.24
N ILE A 123 10.01 -18.08 -9.96
CA ILE A 123 11.01 -18.27 -8.92
C ILE A 123 10.97 -19.73 -8.47
N LEU A 124 12.01 -20.48 -8.83
CA LEU A 124 12.11 -21.92 -8.57
C LEU A 124 12.53 -22.19 -7.12
N SER A 125 12.28 -23.43 -6.68
CA SER A 125 12.81 -23.98 -5.43
C SER A 125 14.32 -23.72 -5.34
N LYS A 126 14.78 -23.29 -4.15
CA LYS A 126 16.19 -23.05 -3.82
C LYS A 126 16.89 -21.94 -4.61
N SER A 127 16.17 -21.10 -5.36
CA SER A 127 16.78 -20.02 -6.17
C SER A 127 17.72 -19.12 -5.35
N PHE A 128 17.38 -18.86 -4.08
CA PHE A 128 18.13 -17.95 -3.19
C PHE A 128 18.91 -18.67 -2.07
N ASN A 129 19.07 -20.00 -2.14
CA ASN A 129 19.70 -20.77 -1.06
C ASN A 129 21.17 -20.41 -0.78
N GLY A 130 21.86 -19.85 -1.76
CA GLY A 130 23.25 -19.40 -1.61
C GLY A 130 23.42 -18.06 -0.86
N LEU A 131 22.32 -17.43 -0.39
CA LEU A 131 22.32 -16.08 0.17
C LEU A 131 21.78 -16.04 1.62
N PRO A 132 22.45 -16.68 2.60
CA PRO A 132 21.93 -16.82 3.97
C PRO A 132 21.82 -15.50 4.76
N ALA A 133 22.55 -14.47 4.35
CA ALA A 133 22.54 -13.15 5.00
C ALA A 133 21.55 -12.15 4.38
N LEU A 134 20.76 -12.58 3.38
CA LEU A 134 19.88 -11.71 2.61
C LEU A 134 18.77 -11.12 3.49
N LYS A 135 18.61 -9.79 3.44
CA LYS A 135 17.62 -9.01 4.19
C LYS A 135 16.65 -8.25 3.30
N THR A 136 17.12 -7.83 2.13
CA THR A 136 16.37 -7.02 1.18
C THR A 136 16.45 -7.68 -0.18
N LEU A 137 15.30 -7.97 -0.76
CA LEU A 137 15.19 -8.58 -2.08
C LEU A 137 14.23 -7.78 -2.95
N ASP A 138 14.73 -7.26 -4.07
CA ASP A 138 13.92 -6.61 -5.09
C ASP A 138 13.86 -7.46 -6.35
N LEU A 139 12.64 -7.90 -6.68
CA LEU A 139 12.29 -8.67 -7.88
C LEU A 139 11.17 -7.96 -8.67
N SER A 140 11.02 -6.65 -8.47
CA SER A 140 9.98 -5.86 -9.13
C SER A 140 10.14 -5.81 -10.65
N SER A 141 9.08 -5.41 -11.35
CA SER A 141 9.10 -5.17 -12.81
C SER A 141 9.66 -6.36 -13.61
N ASN A 142 9.36 -7.58 -13.15
CA ASN A 142 9.65 -8.81 -13.85
C ASN A 142 8.34 -9.36 -14.46
N SER A 143 8.33 -10.61 -14.90
CA SER A 143 7.15 -11.30 -15.43
C SER A 143 6.81 -12.53 -14.58
N ILE A 144 7.09 -12.47 -13.27
CA ILE A 144 6.98 -13.61 -12.37
C ILE A 144 5.50 -13.99 -12.23
N LYS A 145 5.17 -15.23 -12.62
CA LYS A 145 3.81 -15.79 -12.52
C LYS A 145 3.62 -16.66 -11.29
N SER A 146 4.69 -17.30 -10.84
CA SER A 146 4.68 -18.23 -9.72
C SER A 146 5.99 -18.19 -8.92
N ILE A 147 5.87 -18.49 -7.64
CA ILE A 147 6.96 -18.62 -6.68
C ILE A 147 6.80 -19.97 -5.98
N SER A 148 7.86 -20.78 -5.96
CA SER A 148 7.87 -22.03 -5.20
C SER A 148 7.68 -21.76 -3.70
N GLY A 149 6.92 -22.61 -3.00
CA GLY A 149 6.68 -22.47 -1.55
C GLY A 149 7.95 -22.52 -0.68
N ASP A 150 9.05 -23.04 -1.21
CA ASP A 150 10.35 -23.12 -0.53
C ASP A 150 11.44 -22.20 -1.13
N ALA A 151 11.05 -21.24 -1.98
CA ALA A 151 11.97 -20.35 -2.67
C ALA A 151 12.87 -19.53 -1.73
N PHE A 152 12.35 -19.14 -0.57
CA PHE A 152 13.01 -18.25 0.41
C PHE A 152 13.41 -18.95 1.72
N ARG A 153 13.40 -20.30 1.73
CA ARG A 153 13.58 -21.12 2.93
C ARG A 153 14.91 -20.87 3.66
N GLU A 154 15.98 -20.62 2.93
CA GLU A 154 17.32 -20.39 3.50
C GLU A 154 17.64 -18.90 3.68
N ASN A 155 16.63 -18.02 3.64
CA ASN A 155 16.78 -16.57 3.82
C ASN A 155 15.99 -16.09 5.07
N PRO A 156 16.24 -16.65 6.27
CA PRO A 156 15.43 -16.36 7.47
C PRO A 156 15.49 -14.89 7.91
N GLY A 157 16.53 -14.15 7.48
CA GLY A 157 16.73 -12.74 7.77
C GLY A 157 16.02 -11.77 6.82
N LEU A 158 15.20 -12.23 5.88
CA LEU A 158 14.45 -11.34 4.99
C LEU A 158 13.52 -10.42 5.78
N THR A 159 13.68 -9.12 5.56
CA THR A 159 12.91 -8.03 6.19
C THR A 159 12.10 -7.23 5.17
N PHE A 160 12.57 -7.15 3.93
CA PHE A 160 11.91 -6.42 2.85
C PHE A 160 11.92 -7.27 1.58
N VAL A 161 10.75 -7.46 0.99
CA VAL A 161 10.58 -8.15 -0.29
C VAL A 161 9.71 -7.30 -1.21
N ASN A 162 10.25 -6.93 -2.37
CA ASN A 162 9.51 -6.23 -3.42
C ASN A 162 9.25 -7.18 -4.60
N LEU A 163 7.97 -7.51 -4.79
CA LEU A 163 7.44 -8.32 -5.88
C LEU A 163 6.45 -7.50 -6.73
N SER A 164 6.50 -6.17 -6.63
CA SER A 164 5.59 -5.31 -7.38
C SER A 164 5.80 -5.41 -8.88
N ASP A 165 4.78 -5.06 -9.66
CA ASP A 165 4.86 -5.01 -11.13
C ASP A 165 5.31 -6.36 -11.72
N ASN A 166 4.61 -7.42 -11.30
CA ASN A 166 4.78 -8.78 -11.80
C ASN A 166 3.43 -9.32 -12.29
N SER A 167 3.37 -10.62 -12.60
CA SER A 167 2.16 -11.29 -13.10
C SER A 167 1.74 -12.43 -12.18
N LEU A 168 1.96 -12.29 -10.87
CA LEU A 168 1.69 -13.34 -9.89
C LEU A 168 0.21 -13.73 -9.92
N ILE A 169 -0.04 -15.03 -10.00
CA ILE A 169 -1.39 -15.59 -9.99
C ILE A 169 -1.83 -15.90 -8.56
N SER A 170 -0.91 -16.45 -7.76
CA SER A 170 -1.15 -16.80 -6.36
C SER A 170 0.17 -16.87 -5.58
N LEU A 171 0.06 -16.82 -4.26
CA LEU A 171 1.14 -17.14 -3.32
C LEU A 171 0.80 -18.44 -2.59
N GLN A 172 1.78 -19.33 -2.47
CA GLN A 172 1.59 -20.56 -1.70
C GLN A 172 1.65 -20.21 -0.21
N ALA A 173 0.92 -20.96 0.63
CA ALA A 173 0.90 -20.72 2.08
C ALA A 173 2.29 -20.83 2.72
N ASP A 174 3.16 -21.67 2.17
CA ASP A 174 4.51 -21.88 2.71
C ASP A 174 5.54 -20.86 2.21
N THR A 175 5.23 -20.02 1.20
CA THR A 175 6.20 -19.14 0.50
C THR A 175 7.05 -18.28 1.45
N PHE A 176 6.43 -17.69 2.49
CA PHE A 176 7.12 -16.83 3.45
C PHE A 176 7.20 -17.41 4.87
N LYS A 177 6.87 -18.69 5.03
CA LYS A 177 6.69 -19.35 6.34
C LYS A 177 7.91 -19.27 7.25
N LEU A 178 9.10 -19.27 6.68
CA LEU A 178 10.36 -19.25 7.44
C LEU A 178 11.00 -17.85 7.49
N ASN A 179 10.35 -16.83 6.94
CA ASN A 179 10.83 -15.45 6.89
C ASN A 179 10.13 -14.63 7.99
N GLN A 180 10.31 -15.05 9.25
CA GLN A 180 9.63 -14.46 10.42
C GLN A 180 10.05 -13.02 10.71
N GLU A 181 11.18 -12.58 10.15
CA GLU A 181 11.69 -11.21 10.24
C GLU A 181 11.08 -10.26 9.19
N LEU A 182 10.16 -10.73 8.34
CA LEU A 182 9.57 -9.91 7.28
C LEU A 182 8.77 -8.74 7.86
N LEU A 183 9.16 -7.52 7.51
CA LEU A 183 8.54 -6.26 7.95
C LEU A 183 7.69 -5.64 6.84
N VAL A 184 8.18 -5.70 5.61
CA VAL A 184 7.58 -5.02 4.45
C VAL A 184 7.48 -5.98 3.27
N LEU A 185 6.29 -6.05 2.70
CA LEU A 185 6.02 -6.81 1.49
C LEU A 185 5.26 -5.95 0.48
N ASP A 186 5.84 -5.82 -0.72
CA ASP A 186 5.18 -5.15 -1.83
C ASP A 186 4.74 -6.17 -2.89
N LEU A 187 3.42 -6.29 -3.06
CA LEU A 187 2.76 -7.11 -4.07
C LEU A 187 2.00 -6.26 -5.08
N SER A 188 2.16 -4.94 -5.07
CA SER A 188 1.41 -4.02 -5.91
C SER A 188 1.58 -4.31 -7.41
N ARG A 189 0.59 -3.97 -8.22
CA ARG A 189 0.59 -4.18 -9.68
C ARG A 189 0.73 -5.66 -10.09
N ASN A 190 0.23 -6.59 -9.28
CA ASN A 190 0.04 -8.00 -9.67
C ASN A 190 -1.43 -8.24 -10.04
N GLN A 191 -1.82 -7.83 -11.25
CA GLN A 191 -3.22 -7.81 -11.70
C GLN A 191 -3.91 -9.19 -11.77
N ASN A 192 -3.13 -10.28 -11.78
CA ASN A 192 -3.65 -11.65 -11.85
C ASN A 192 -3.78 -12.31 -10.47
N LEU A 193 -3.50 -11.59 -9.39
CA LEU A 193 -3.47 -12.15 -8.03
C LEU A 193 -4.91 -12.44 -7.57
N SER A 194 -5.37 -13.67 -7.81
CA SER A 194 -6.80 -14.02 -7.77
C SER A 194 -7.38 -14.20 -6.35
N SER A 195 -6.57 -14.13 -5.31
CA SER A 195 -7.02 -14.29 -3.94
C SER A 195 -6.14 -13.52 -2.96
N THR A 196 -6.77 -12.94 -1.95
CA THR A 196 -6.08 -12.40 -0.79
C THR A 196 -5.26 -13.52 -0.12
N PRO A 197 -4.07 -13.26 0.44
CA PRO A 197 -3.18 -14.32 0.94
C PRO A 197 -3.66 -14.91 2.28
N GLY A 198 -4.89 -15.41 2.35
CA GLY A 198 -5.42 -16.09 3.53
C GLY A 198 -4.53 -17.29 3.84
N LYS A 199 -3.97 -17.33 5.06
CA LYS A 199 -2.97 -18.30 5.55
C LYS A 199 -1.52 -18.12 5.09
N THR A 200 -1.21 -17.24 4.14
CA THR A 200 0.19 -17.06 3.68
C THR A 200 1.07 -16.41 4.75
N PHE A 201 0.49 -15.59 5.62
CA PHE A 201 1.22 -14.76 6.58
C PHE A 201 1.10 -15.19 8.04
N ILE A 202 0.63 -16.41 8.31
CA ILE A 202 0.43 -16.91 9.69
C ILE A 202 1.70 -16.78 10.54
N GLU A 203 2.87 -17.04 9.95
CA GLU A 203 4.16 -17.00 10.66
C GLU A 203 4.87 -15.64 10.54
N ASN A 204 4.32 -14.69 9.77
CA ASN A 204 4.94 -13.38 9.52
C ASN A 204 4.40 -12.33 10.49
N GLU A 205 4.44 -12.63 11.79
CA GLU A 205 3.88 -11.77 12.84
C GLU A 205 4.49 -10.37 12.86
N LYS A 206 5.72 -10.19 12.36
CA LYS A 206 6.41 -8.89 12.30
C LYS A 206 6.00 -8.02 11.11
N LEU A 207 5.16 -8.51 10.19
CA LEU A 207 4.79 -7.74 9.00
C LEU A 207 4.02 -6.47 9.38
N GLU A 208 4.60 -5.30 9.11
CA GLU A 208 4.05 -4.00 9.47
C GLU A 208 3.46 -3.26 8.28
N THR A 209 4.00 -3.48 7.08
CA THR A 209 3.59 -2.76 5.86
C THR A 209 3.32 -3.71 4.71
N LEU A 210 2.12 -3.59 4.12
CA LEU A 210 1.69 -4.40 3.01
C LEU A 210 1.16 -3.52 1.86
N PHE A 211 1.77 -3.65 0.68
CA PHE A 211 1.30 -2.98 -0.53
C PHE A 211 0.57 -3.97 -1.45
N LEU A 212 -0.68 -3.65 -1.76
CA LEU A 212 -1.60 -4.45 -2.56
C LEU A 212 -2.33 -3.60 -3.62
N GLY A 213 -1.80 -2.42 -3.94
CA GLY A 213 -2.42 -1.54 -4.92
C GLY A 213 -2.29 -2.07 -6.35
N GLY A 214 -3.31 -1.95 -7.20
CA GLY A 214 -3.23 -2.43 -8.59
C GLY A 214 -3.29 -3.96 -8.75
N CYS A 215 -3.94 -4.67 -7.83
CA CYS A 215 -4.06 -6.13 -7.84
C CYS A 215 -5.45 -6.63 -8.25
N ASN A 216 -6.34 -5.75 -8.70
CA ASN A 216 -7.72 -6.05 -9.09
C ASN A 216 -8.59 -6.65 -7.97
N PHE A 217 -8.34 -6.32 -6.71
CA PHE A 217 -9.23 -6.72 -5.61
C PHE A 217 -10.62 -6.08 -5.77
N GLU A 218 -11.69 -6.86 -5.63
CA GLU A 218 -13.07 -6.38 -5.76
C GLU A 218 -13.80 -6.25 -4.41
N VAL A 219 -13.49 -7.14 -3.46
CA VAL A 219 -14.14 -7.22 -2.15
C VAL A 219 -13.07 -7.49 -1.09
N ILE A 220 -13.26 -6.91 0.10
CA ILE A 220 -12.47 -7.22 1.29
C ILE A 220 -13.40 -7.76 2.36
N ASP A 221 -13.17 -9.00 2.78
CA ASP A 221 -13.91 -9.66 3.85
C ASP A 221 -13.16 -9.63 5.21
N ASP A 222 -13.80 -10.13 6.27
CA ASP A 222 -13.26 -10.23 7.63
C ASP A 222 -12.11 -11.24 7.78
N MET A 223 -11.86 -12.06 6.76
CA MET A 223 -10.82 -13.08 6.75
C MET A 223 -9.57 -12.67 5.97
N THR A 224 -9.66 -11.59 5.19
CA THR A 224 -8.64 -11.14 4.25
C THR A 224 -7.31 -10.77 4.93
N PHE A 225 -7.35 -10.07 6.06
CA PHE A 225 -6.15 -9.60 6.80
C PHE A 225 -6.04 -10.16 8.21
N LYS A 226 -6.82 -11.20 8.54
CA LYS A 226 -6.92 -11.75 9.90
C LYS A 226 -5.58 -12.23 10.48
N ASP A 227 -4.66 -12.69 9.63
CA ASP A 227 -3.38 -13.30 10.02
C ASP A 227 -2.26 -12.24 10.17
N LEU A 228 -2.59 -10.94 10.17
CA LEU A 228 -1.62 -9.83 10.23
C LEU A 228 -1.80 -8.93 11.48
N PRO A 229 -1.64 -9.47 12.70
CA PRO A 229 -2.00 -8.75 13.93
C PRO A 229 -1.19 -7.48 14.18
N ASN A 230 0.03 -7.38 13.64
CA ASN A 230 0.92 -6.22 13.80
C ASN A 230 0.95 -5.27 12.60
N LEU A 231 0.01 -5.42 11.65
CA LEU A 231 -0.06 -4.55 10.48
C LEU A 231 -0.33 -3.10 10.90
N LYS A 232 0.53 -2.19 10.46
CA LYS A 232 0.44 -0.74 10.72
C LYS A 232 0.02 0.03 9.49
N GLU A 233 0.43 -0.44 8.31
CA GLU A 233 0.21 0.25 7.05
C GLU A 233 -0.29 -0.70 5.97
N ILE A 234 -1.36 -0.31 5.30
CA ILE A 234 -1.90 -1.05 4.16
C ILE A 234 -2.30 -0.13 3.01
N TYR A 235 -1.86 -0.50 1.82
CA TYR A 235 -2.03 0.29 0.60
C TYR A 235 -2.81 -0.52 -0.43
N LEU A 236 -4.08 -0.15 -0.65
CA LEU A 236 -5.05 -0.85 -1.52
C LEU A 236 -5.53 0.04 -2.67
N GLN A 237 -4.78 1.08 -3.01
CA GLN A 237 -5.13 2.00 -4.09
C GLN A 237 -5.16 1.34 -5.47
N ASN A 238 -5.92 1.91 -6.41
CA ASN A 238 -6.01 1.42 -7.79
C ASN A 238 -6.48 -0.05 -7.88
N ASN A 239 -7.41 -0.46 -7.01
CA ASN A 239 -8.09 -1.75 -7.13
C ASN A 239 -9.52 -1.53 -7.65
N LEU A 240 -10.33 -2.59 -7.65
CA LEU A 240 -11.74 -2.57 -8.09
C LEU A 240 -12.68 -2.70 -6.89
N ILE A 241 -12.24 -2.26 -5.70
CA ILE A 241 -12.93 -2.57 -4.44
C ILE A 241 -14.25 -1.79 -4.40
N HIS A 242 -15.36 -2.51 -4.33
CA HIS A 242 -16.71 -1.93 -4.22
C HIS A 242 -17.37 -2.27 -2.88
N GLU A 243 -16.92 -3.30 -2.18
CA GLU A 243 -17.44 -3.72 -0.88
C GLU A 243 -16.32 -4.04 0.12
N ILE A 244 -16.50 -3.58 1.36
CA ILE A 244 -15.63 -3.87 2.49
C ILE A 244 -16.51 -4.32 3.66
N ASP A 245 -16.21 -5.48 4.22
CA ASP A 245 -16.84 -5.97 5.44
C ASP A 245 -16.53 -5.02 6.61
N PRO A 246 -17.52 -4.65 7.46
CA PRO A 246 -17.28 -3.82 8.63
C PRO A 246 -16.21 -4.35 9.61
N ASN A 247 -15.94 -5.66 9.62
CA ASN A 247 -14.96 -6.32 10.46
C ASN A 247 -13.66 -6.67 9.73
N ALA A 248 -13.48 -6.26 8.46
CA ALA A 248 -12.30 -6.52 7.62
C ALA A 248 -10.95 -6.31 8.33
N PHE A 249 -10.89 -5.32 9.23
CA PHE A 249 -9.68 -4.93 9.96
C PHE A 249 -9.80 -5.09 11.48
N GLN A 250 -10.79 -5.84 11.98
CA GLN A 250 -11.01 -6.01 13.42
C GLN A 250 -9.81 -6.64 14.13
N LEU A 251 -9.07 -7.50 13.43
CA LEU A 251 -7.90 -8.22 13.94
C LEU A 251 -6.58 -7.50 13.65
N ASN A 252 -6.62 -6.27 13.15
CA ASN A 252 -5.44 -5.44 12.85
C ASN A 252 -5.46 -4.16 13.72
N PRO A 253 -5.41 -4.27 15.06
CA PRO A 253 -5.64 -3.14 15.97
C PRO A 253 -4.56 -2.05 15.88
N LEU A 254 -3.40 -2.35 15.31
CA LEU A 254 -2.27 -1.44 15.19
C LEU A 254 -2.27 -0.60 13.90
N LEU A 255 -3.30 -0.72 13.04
CA LEU A 255 -3.38 0.06 11.81
C LEU A 255 -3.37 1.57 12.08
N VAL A 256 -2.53 2.26 11.31
CA VAL A 256 -2.31 3.71 11.37
C VAL A 256 -2.55 4.35 10.01
N ASN A 257 -2.08 3.70 8.92
CA ASN A 257 -2.17 4.22 7.56
C ASN A 257 -2.95 3.24 6.68
N ILE A 258 -4.00 3.74 6.03
CA ILE A 258 -4.82 2.96 5.11
C ILE A 258 -5.08 3.79 3.86
N SER A 259 -4.81 3.23 2.67
CA SER A 259 -5.20 3.86 1.41
C SER A 259 -6.17 2.98 0.62
N PHE A 260 -7.31 3.57 0.26
CA PHE A 260 -8.32 3.05 -0.67
C PHE A 260 -8.48 3.96 -1.89
N GLU A 261 -7.51 4.81 -2.18
CA GLU A 261 -7.55 5.73 -3.32
C GLU A 261 -7.87 5.01 -4.63
N ASN A 262 -8.67 5.62 -5.50
CA ASN A 262 -8.97 5.09 -6.83
C ASN A 262 -9.53 3.66 -6.77
N ASN A 263 -10.69 3.53 -6.14
CA ASN A 263 -11.47 2.30 -6.02
C ASN A 263 -12.95 2.59 -6.39
N GLN A 264 -13.84 1.63 -6.18
CA GLN A 264 -15.25 1.72 -6.56
C GLN A 264 -16.21 1.83 -5.36
N LEU A 265 -15.73 2.32 -4.22
CA LEU A 265 -16.50 2.34 -2.97
C LEU A 265 -17.67 3.34 -3.04
N GLU A 266 -18.88 2.86 -2.82
CA GLU A 266 -20.06 3.72 -2.66
C GLU A 266 -20.35 4.09 -1.20
N LYS A 267 -19.86 3.27 -0.27
CA LYS A 267 -20.03 3.37 1.19
C LYS A 267 -18.73 2.94 1.88
N PHE A 268 -18.43 3.50 3.04
CA PHE A 268 -17.29 3.09 3.86
C PHE A 268 -17.74 2.69 5.27
N PRO A 269 -17.33 1.53 5.81
CA PRO A 269 -17.70 1.12 7.16
C PRO A 269 -17.08 2.04 8.23
N LEU A 270 -17.93 2.60 9.09
CA LEU A 270 -17.48 3.47 10.19
C LEU A 270 -16.62 2.75 11.23
N SER A 271 -16.74 1.41 11.33
CA SER A 271 -15.97 0.57 12.24
C SER A 271 -14.47 0.59 11.96
N ILE A 272 -14.07 0.77 10.70
CA ILE A 272 -12.67 0.79 10.26
C ILE A 272 -11.97 2.08 10.71
N VAL A 273 -12.72 3.18 10.85
CA VAL A 273 -12.20 4.46 11.33
C VAL A 273 -12.01 4.40 12.84
N THR A 274 -10.92 3.79 13.32
CA THR A 274 -10.60 3.73 14.76
C THR A 274 -9.85 4.99 15.20
N ASP A 275 -9.57 5.14 16.49
CA ASP A 275 -8.78 6.27 17.00
C ASP A 275 -7.27 6.12 16.70
N ASN A 276 -6.82 4.94 16.27
CA ASN A 276 -5.42 4.69 15.90
C ASN A 276 -5.09 5.16 14.48
N ILE A 277 -6.10 5.30 13.62
CA ILE A 277 -5.94 5.73 12.23
C ILE A 277 -5.48 7.19 12.19
N LYS A 278 -4.32 7.44 11.58
CA LYS A 278 -3.75 8.77 11.39
C LYS A 278 -3.83 9.23 9.94
N ASN A 279 -3.75 8.30 9.00
CA ASN A 279 -3.88 8.59 7.58
C ASN A 279 -4.87 7.59 6.96
N LEU A 280 -5.94 8.10 6.41
CA LEU A 280 -6.92 7.33 5.65
C LEU A 280 -7.08 8.04 4.32
N CYS A 281 -6.76 7.42 3.19
CA CYS A 281 -7.00 8.00 1.86
C CYS A 281 -8.20 7.32 1.21
N LEU A 282 -9.24 8.09 0.87
CA LEU A 282 -10.47 7.61 0.24
C LEU A 282 -10.75 8.28 -1.11
N ASP A 283 -9.78 9.03 -1.62
CA ASP A 283 -9.90 9.80 -2.86
C ASP A 283 -10.30 8.94 -4.06
N GLN A 284 -10.94 9.56 -5.05
CA GLN A 284 -11.28 8.92 -6.32
C GLN A 284 -12.12 7.63 -6.13
N ASN A 285 -13.15 7.70 -5.28
CA ASN A 285 -14.16 6.65 -5.08
C ASN A 285 -15.56 7.14 -5.50
N ASN A 286 -16.54 6.22 -5.53
CA ASN A 286 -17.90 6.47 -6.01
C ASN A 286 -18.90 6.79 -4.89
N PHE A 287 -18.48 7.52 -3.84
CA PHE A 287 -19.31 7.74 -2.66
C PHE A 287 -20.64 8.44 -2.97
N LYS A 288 -21.73 7.84 -2.52
CA LYS A 288 -23.07 8.43 -2.65
C LYS A 288 -23.43 9.25 -1.42
N LEU A 289 -24.09 10.38 -1.63
CA LEU A 289 -24.57 11.25 -0.57
C LEU A 289 -25.72 10.64 0.25
N THR A 290 -25.35 9.83 1.23
CA THR A 290 -26.27 9.09 2.12
C THR A 290 -26.14 9.53 3.59
N ARG A 291 -27.04 9.07 4.46
CA ARG A 291 -26.90 9.27 5.91
C ARG A 291 -25.60 8.66 6.45
N GLY A 292 -25.16 7.54 5.87
CA GLY A 292 -23.89 6.90 6.23
C GLY A 292 -22.69 7.77 5.87
N TYR A 293 -22.72 8.37 4.68
CA TYR A 293 -21.68 9.32 4.24
C TYR A 293 -21.56 10.53 5.18
N VAL A 294 -22.67 11.14 5.59
CA VAL A 294 -22.65 12.27 6.54
C VAL A 294 -22.01 11.88 7.88
N ARG A 295 -22.31 10.66 8.38
CA ARG A 295 -21.68 10.14 9.60
C ARG A 295 -20.19 9.89 9.44
N LEU A 296 -19.78 9.38 8.28
CA LEU A 296 -18.37 9.16 7.95
C LEU A 296 -17.63 10.49 7.93
N TYR A 297 -18.13 11.47 7.17
CA TYR A 297 -17.57 12.80 7.06
C TYR A 297 -17.30 13.42 8.44
N TYR A 298 -18.33 13.43 9.30
CA TYR A 298 -18.21 13.99 10.64
C TYR A 298 -17.18 13.25 11.51
N LYS A 299 -17.09 11.92 11.36
CA LYS A 299 -16.10 11.12 12.08
C LYS A 299 -14.68 11.46 11.64
N LEU A 300 -14.45 11.60 10.33
CA LEU A 300 -13.17 11.98 9.76
C LEU A 300 -12.79 13.42 10.16
N GLU A 301 -13.73 14.36 10.13
CA GLU A 301 -13.52 15.75 10.57
C GLU A 301 -13.06 15.81 12.02
N LYS A 302 -13.77 15.10 12.91
CA LYS A 302 -13.47 15.07 14.34
C LYS A 302 -12.08 14.49 14.63
N GLN A 303 -11.62 13.54 13.83
CA GLN A 303 -10.28 12.94 13.94
C GLN A 303 -9.20 13.70 13.16
N GLY A 304 -9.55 14.79 12.45
CA GLY A 304 -8.58 15.57 11.67
C GLY A 304 -8.10 14.88 10.38
N LEU A 305 -8.81 13.85 9.91
CA LEU A 305 -8.46 13.02 8.74
C LEU A 305 -8.93 13.62 7.40
N LEU A 306 -9.47 14.83 7.39
CA LEU A 306 -10.03 15.47 6.18
C LEU A 306 -8.99 16.22 5.32
N LYS A 307 -7.72 16.28 5.72
CA LYS A 307 -6.73 17.17 5.14
C LYS A 307 -6.45 16.95 3.65
N ASP A 308 -6.69 15.73 3.14
CA ASP A 308 -6.32 15.32 1.78
C ASP A 308 -7.40 14.44 1.08
N ASN A 309 -8.66 14.49 1.51
CA ASN A 309 -9.58 13.34 1.33
C ASN A 309 -10.86 13.54 0.51
N LEU A 310 -11.23 14.75 0.08
CA LEU A 310 -12.59 15.01 -0.44
C LEU A 310 -12.75 16.19 -1.43
N THR A 311 -11.67 16.71 -2.02
CA THR A 311 -11.80 17.87 -2.95
C THR A 311 -12.66 17.61 -4.20
N THR A 312 -13.14 16.38 -4.42
CA THR A 312 -13.92 15.97 -5.59
C THR A 312 -15.25 15.27 -5.26
N ILE A 313 -15.91 15.57 -4.13
CA ILE A 313 -17.24 14.97 -3.79
C ILE A 313 -18.38 15.99 -3.72
N CYS A 314 -18.33 17.03 -4.55
CA CYS A 314 -19.45 17.96 -4.77
C CYS A 314 -19.40 18.54 -6.19
N GLU A 315 -19.33 17.72 -7.24
CA GLU A 315 -19.44 18.24 -8.61
C GLU A 315 -20.90 18.60 -9.01
N ASN A 316 -21.90 18.34 -8.16
CA ASN A 316 -23.28 18.72 -8.43
C ASN A 316 -23.88 19.64 -7.35
N ARG A 317 -24.24 20.87 -7.73
CA ARG A 317 -24.91 21.87 -6.84
C ARG A 317 -26.14 21.33 -6.11
N ASN A 318 -26.84 20.35 -6.69
CA ASN A 318 -27.99 19.69 -6.08
C ASN A 318 -27.62 18.79 -4.88
N GLU A 319 -26.42 18.22 -4.88
CA GLU A 319 -25.94 17.37 -3.78
C GLU A 319 -25.42 18.20 -2.62
N THR A 320 -24.80 19.36 -2.88
CA THR A 320 -24.38 20.31 -1.84
C THR A 320 -25.58 20.81 -1.01
N LEU A 321 -26.70 21.16 -1.66
CA LEU A 321 -27.94 21.57 -0.98
C LEU A 321 -28.56 20.41 -0.15
N LYS A 322 -28.48 19.18 -0.66
CA LYS A 322 -28.94 17.98 0.03
C LYS A 322 -28.05 17.65 1.25
N PHE A 323 -26.75 17.91 1.16
CA PHE A 323 -25.80 17.75 2.25
C PHE A 323 -26.06 18.79 3.35
N GLN A 324 -26.25 20.06 2.99
CA GLN A 324 -26.62 21.12 3.93
C GLN A 324 -27.97 20.84 4.60
N TRP A 325 -28.97 20.35 3.87
CA TRP A 325 -30.24 19.92 4.45
C TRP A 325 -30.09 18.75 5.42
N LEU A 326 -29.32 17.71 5.08
CA LEU A 326 -29.04 16.59 5.98
C LEU A 326 -28.27 17.05 7.23
N ALA A 327 -27.26 17.90 7.07
CA ALA A 327 -26.51 18.46 8.18
C ALA A 327 -27.41 19.24 9.15
N THR A 328 -28.28 20.09 8.61
CA THR A 328 -29.24 20.90 9.39
C THR A 328 -30.30 20.04 10.06
N LYS A 329 -30.88 19.05 9.34
CA LYS A 329 -31.92 18.14 9.84
C LYS A 329 -31.45 17.29 11.03
N TYR A 330 -30.16 17.02 11.12
CA TYR A 330 -29.58 16.21 12.20
C TYR A 330 -28.71 17.04 13.17
N GLN A 331 -28.89 18.36 13.21
CA GLN A 331 -28.19 19.29 14.11
C GLN A 331 -26.65 19.20 14.05
N PHE A 332 -26.09 18.89 12.88
CA PHE A 332 -24.65 18.88 12.68
C PHE A 332 -24.14 20.31 12.44
N LYS A 333 -23.21 20.78 13.27
CA LYS A 333 -22.47 22.03 13.01
C LYS A 333 -21.51 21.78 11.85
N VAL A 334 -21.88 22.22 10.65
CA VAL A 334 -20.94 22.26 9.51
C VAL A 334 -19.91 23.36 9.80
N SER A 335 -18.63 23.01 9.89
CA SER A 335 -17.57 24.01 10.02
C SER A 335 -17.39 24.73 8.67
N GLN A 336 -17.41 26.07 8.72
CA GLN A 336 -17.39 26.95 7.54
C GLN A 336 -15.98 27.12 6.98
N ALA A 337 -15.37 26.06 6.45
CA ALA A 337 -14.14 26.18 5.69
C ALA A 337 -14.40 25.87 4.21
N GLY A 338 -14.83 26.90 3.45
CA GLY A 338 -14.75 26.87 1.99
C GLY A 338 -16.05 26.90 1.20
N ILE A 339 -17.05 27.73 1.54
CA ILE A 339 -18.12 28.09 0.58
C ILE A 339 -18.49 29.56 0.77
N SER A 340 -18.44 30.36 -0.31
CA SER A 340 -18.57 31.82 -0.34
C SER A 340 -19.77 32.38 0.44
N ASN A 341 -19.48 33.26 1.40
CA ASN A 341 -20.36 33.80 2.45
C ASN A 341 -21.54 34.71 2.02
N ALA A 342 -21.90 34.82 0.75
CA ALA A 342 -22.94 35.79 0.31
C ALA A 342 -24.35 35.19 0.09
N PHE A 343 -24.48 33.87 -0.10
CA PHE A 343 -25.77 33.24 -0.44
C PHE A 343 -26.44 32.47 0.71
N ILE A 344 -25.69 32.15 1.77
CA ILE A 344 -26.16 31.26 2.85
C ILE A 344 -27.10 31.99 3.83
N SER A 345 -26.93 33.29 4.08
CA SER A 345 -27.77 33.99 5.08
C SER A 345 -29.18 34.31 4.57
N THR A 346 -29.34 34.62 3.28
CA THR A 346 -30.65 34.93 2.68
C THR A 346 -31.51 33.69 2.50
N TYR A 347 -30.91 32.54 2.19
CA TYR A 347 -31.64 31.27 2.02
C TYR A 347 -32.06 30.64 3.36
N LEU A 348 -31.22 30.74 4.40
CA LEU A 348 -31.57 30.29 5.75
C LEU A 348 -32.71 31.12 6.38
N LEU A 349 -32.73 32.44 6.14
CA LEU A 349 -33.80 33.30 6.66
C LEU A 349 -35.15 33.00 5.98
N ALA A 350 -35.14 32.73 4.67
CA ALA A 350 -36.34 32.40 3.92
C ALA A 350 -36.98 31.07 4.36
N ILE A 351 -36.17 30.08 4.74
CA ILE A 351 -36.66 28.77 5.21
C ILE A 351 -37.18 28.87 6.65
N LEU A 352 -36.53 29.62 7.54
CA LEU A 352 -37.03 29.87 8.90
C LEU A 352 -38.38 30.61 8.89
N VAL A 353 -38.58 31.54 7.94
CA VAL A 353 -39.87 32.24 7.76
C VAL A 353 -40.93 31.30 7.18
N ALA A 354 -40.57 30.42 6.23
CA ALA A 354 -41.51 29.45 5.65
C ALA A 354 -41.97 28.39 6.66
N GLU A 355 -41.06 27.87 7.50
CA GLU A 355 -41.37 26.90 8.55
C GLU A 355 -42.16 27.53 9.70
N GLY A 356 -41.84 28.77 10.08
CA GLY A 356 -42.64 29.56 11.02
C GLY A 356 -44.07 29.78 10.54
N LEU A 357 -44.27 30.05 9.25
CA LEU A 357 -45.59 30.20 8.64
C LEU A 357 -46.35 28.87 8.57
N ILE A 358 -45.71 27.74 8.27
CA ILE A 358 -46.37 26.42 8.25
C ILE A 358 -46.84 26.02 9.65
N VAL A 359 -46.01 26.23 10.68
CA VAL A 359 -46.39 25.97 12.08
C VAL A 359 -47.50 26.93 12.51
N PHE A 360 -47.43 28.21 12.13
CA PHE A 360 -48.49 29.19 12.39
C PHE A 360 -49.81 28.82 11.71
N PHE A 361 -49.80 28.38 10.44
CA PHE A 361 -50.99 27.93 9.71
C PHE A 361 -51.56 26.62 10.27
N LEU A 362 -50.72 25.69 10.74
CA LEU A 362 -51.19 24.48 11.42
C LEU A 362 -51.83 24.83 12.77
N ILE A 363 -51.20 25.68 13.58
CA ILE A 363 -51.78 26.16 14.85
C ILE A 363 -53.09 26.91 14.58
N PHE A 364 -53.13 27.80 13.58
CA PHE A 364 -54.33 28.55 13.21
C PHE A 364 -55.44 27.63 12.66
N TYR A 365 -55.09 26.62 11.86
CA TYR A 365 -56.00 25.59 11.37
C TYR A 365 -56.59 24.76 12.53
N PHE A 366 -55.76 24.35 13.49
CA PHE A 366 -56.22 23.65 14.70
C PHE A 366 -57.07 24.54 15.63
N MET A 367 -56.75 25.83 15.75
CA MET A 367 -57.55 26.80 16.51
C MET A 367 -58.90 27.07 15.85
N LYS A 368 -58.97 27.12 14.51
CA LYS A 368 -60.21 27.38 13.75
C LYS A 368 -61.14 26.16 13.71
N MET A 369 -60.60 24.95 13.86
CA MET A 369 -61.36 23.69 13.78
C MET A 369 -62.12 23.28 15.06
N LYS A 370 -62.11 24.09 16.13
CA LYS A 370 -62.94 23.93 17.36
C LYS A 370 -63.07 22.48 17.90
N LYS A 371 -62.06 21.63 17.70
CA LYS A 371 -61.98 20.34 18.40
C LYS A 371 -61.10 20.53 19.62
N LYS A 372 -61.72 20.52 20.81
CA LYS A 372 -61.04 20.43 22.10
C LYS A 372 -60.23 19.13 22.13
N ILE A 373 -58.96 19.20 21.77
CA ILE A 373 -57.99 18.16 22.13
C ILE A 373 -57.48 18.57 23.51
N LYS A 374 -57.77 17.76 24.54
CA LYS A 374 -57.21 17.97 25.88
C LYS A 374 -55.72 17.62 25.85
N LEU A 375 -54.89 18.44 26.49
CA LEU A 375 -53.43 18.23 26.59
C LEU A 375 -53.05 16.87 27.22
N GLU A 376 -53.97 16.20 27.91
CA GLU A 376 -53.73 14.91 28.58
C GLU A 376 -53.49 13.75 27.60
N ASP A 377 -54.02 13.82 26.37
CA ASP A 377 -53.86 12.74 25.37
C ASP A 377 -52.44 12.68 24.78
N PHE A 378 -51.66 13.76 24.86
CA PHE A 378 -50.24 13.77 24.44
C PHE A 378 -49.33 13.05 25.45
N SER A 379 -49.71 12.96 26.72
CA SER A 379 -48.89 12.34 27.77
C SER A 379 -48.84 10.81 27.69
N GLN A 380 -49.95 10.18 27.27
CA GLN A 380 -50.06 8.72 27.12
C GLN A 380 -49.27 8.19 25.93
N THR A 381 -49.15 8.96 24.84
CA THR A 381 -48.36 8.55 23.66
C THR A 381 -46.86 8.59 23.95
N ILE A 382 -46.39 9.59 24.70
CA ILE A 382 -44.98 9.72 25.10
C ILE A 382 -44.57 8.63 26.12
N LEU A 383 -45.49 8.22 27.01
CA LEU A 383 -45.24 7.14 27.97
C LEU A 383 -45.18 5.74 27.32
N ASN A 384 -45.85 5.52 26.20
CA ASN A 384 -45.79 4.26 25.47
C ASN A 384 -44.50 4.06 24.66
N GLU A 385 -43.84 5.13 24.20
CA GLU A 385 -42.53 5.02 23.55
C GLU A 385 -41.41 4.53 24.52
N ASN A 386 -41.51 4.86 25.82
CA ASN A 386 -40.59 4.36 26.83
C ASN A 386 -40.76 2.86 27.16
N ARG A 387 -41.90 2.24 26.80
CA ARG A 387 -42.09 0.78 26.93
C ARG A 387 -41.46 0.01 25.78
N ILE A 388 -41.43 0.57 24.58
CA ILE A 388 -40.80 -0.04 23.40
C ILE A 388 -39.26 -0.04 23.54
N TYR A 389 -38.69 1.00 24.17
CA TYR A 389 -37.26 1.07 24.47
C TYR A 389 -36.77 0.01 25.47
N LYS A 390 -37.65 -0.57 26.30
CA LYS A 390 -37.31 -1.65 27.24
C LYS A 390 -37.41 -3.05 26.65
N ILE A 391 -38.04 -3.22 25.48
CA ILE A 391 -38.20 -4.53 24.84
C ILE A 391 -37.06 -4.81 23.84
N MET A 392 -36.41 -3.79 23.27
CA MET A 392 -35.28 -3.98 22.33
C MET A 392 -33.90 -4.16 22.99
N LYS A 393 -33.82 -4.44 24.31
CA LYS A 393 -32.55 -4.74 25.01
C LYS A 393 -32.44 -6.18 25.51
N ARG A 394 -33.28 -7.08 24.99
CA ARG A 394 -33.14 -8.54 25.08
C ARG A 394 -33.51 -9.11 23.72
N ASP A 395 -32.49 -9.22 22.87
CA ASP A 395 -32.10 -10.45 22.15
C ASP A 395 -30.91 -10.12 21.23
#